data_AF-A0A0Q9QCI6-F1
#
_entry.id   AF-A0A0Q9QCI6-F1
#
_cell.length_a   1.000
_cell.length_b   1.000
_cell.length_c   1.000
_cell.angle_alpha   90.00
_cell.angle_beta   90.00
_cell.angle_gamma   90.00
#
_symmetry.space_group_name_H-M   'P 1'
#
loop_
_entity.id
_entity.type
_entity.pdbx_description
1 polymer ?
#
loop_
_entity_poly.entity_id
_entity_poly.type
_entity_poly.pdbx_seq_one_letter_code
_entity_poly.pdbx_strand_id
1 'polypeptide(L)'
;MDAGGGDAQQASGLASEAVFRVLDATPSAIVALDPDLVAVYANSRVTELYGHEPHDLVGRPLSERLPGLAAFVESVRALDGQRAARAELTRPDGRALSVMARLTRFETDRGELLVVTASDLGPREEAERRRRTTSRAYLTLVRITQAVARASTERDLYEAACRAAVEEGEYLGAWVCRPGPGHTVVTESRAGRLDDYIDSLEISTDADDPRGNGPTALALRTGRPYFATDFQRDDATAPWRELARSHGIAASATMPLRRGGRTTAVLTLWSRSADAFDAEMRSLLDSLAGNVSFALDTLATRDRYQRVAAQRTDLLRRLVVAQEEERARIAADVHDDSVQTMAAVDLRLGLLMRRVREVAPELEPAVAQLQEMVSAATAGLRDLLFDLEPVAAGVDLAQLLRDVLDRTFEDATTTWTLTTPPGGAPTELADEVSVQGIRIVQEALLNVRRHARAGHVEVTLRPDDAGVEVEIADDGVGLDAEALVARPGHRGVRTMQDRAEIVGGRCRIESAPGAGCTVTVWLPRAVTPVATVQGAPARRSR
;
A
#
# COMPACT_ATOMS: atom_id res chain seq x y z
N MET A 1 36.08 20.37 -48.80
CA MET A 1 37.43 19.88 -49.12
C MET A 1 38.33 20.27 -47.97
N ASP A 2 39.05 19.27 -47.48
CA ASP A 2 40.30 19.31 -46.71
C ASP A 2 40.34 19.99 -45.34
N ALA A 3 40.15 19.14 -44.32
CA ALA A 3 41.00 19.14 -43.12
C ALA A 3 40.96 17.72 -42.51
N GLY A 4 41.90 16.86 -42.91
CA GLY A 4 41.96 15.47 -42.44
C GLY A 4 43.18 14.72 -42.94
N GLY A 5 44.37 15.30 -42.80
CA GLY A 5 45.63 14.73 -43.28
C GLY A 5 46.75 14.69 -42.23
N GLY A 6 46.41 14.64 -40.93
CA GLY A 6 47.38 14.79 -39.83
C GLY A 6 47.90 13.52 -39.18
N ASP A 7 47.07 12.47 -39.01
CA ASP A 7 47.42 11.38 -38.07
C ASP A 7 47.64 10.00 -38.69
N ALA A 8 47.45 9.83 -40.01
CA ALA A 8 47.65 8.52 -40.66
C ALA A 8 49.13 8.18 -40.93
N GLN A 9 50.07 9.13 -40.72
CA GLN A 9 51.46 8.99 -41.14
C GLN A 9 52.44 8.61 -40.02
N GLN A 10 51.97 8.37 -38.78
CA GLN A 10 52.79 7.87 -37.67
C GLN A 10 52.79 6.33 -37.53
N ALA A 11 51.97 5.59 -38.28
CA ALA A 11 51.92 4.12 -38.20
C ALA A 11 52.93 3.40 -39.13
N SER A 12 53.67 4.13 -39.98
CA SER A 12 54.56 3.55 -41.00
C SER A 12 55.96 3.13 -40.50
N GLY A 13 56.16 3.03 -39.18
CA GLY A 13 57.48 2.76 -38.60
C GLY A 13 57.43 1.96 -37.30
N LEU A 14 56.44 1.10 -37.11
CA LEU A 14 56.48 0.15 -35.99
C LEU A 14 57.61 -0.85 -36.28
N ALA A 15 58.68 -0.81 -35.48
CA ALA A 15 59.70 -1.86 -35.48
C ALA A 15 59.00 -3.22 -35.34
N SER A 16 59.50 -4.27 -36.03
CA SER A 16 58.90 -5.63 -36.00
C SER A 16 58.51 -6.08 -34.58
N GLU A 17 59.32 -5.74 -33.58
CA GLU A 17 59.08 -6.06 -32.16
C GLU A 17 57.86 -5.36 -31.52
N ALA A 18 57.49 -4.16 -31.99
CA ALA A 18 56.28 -3.46 -31.52
C ALA A 18 55.00 -4.10 -32.09
N VAL A 19 55.03 -4.56 -33.35
CA VAL A 19 53.90 -5.26 -33.98
C VAL A 19 53.65 -6.61 -33.29
N PHE A 20 54.70 -7.38 -32.99
CA PHE A 20 54.55 -8.66 -32.28
C PHE A 20 53.96 -8.50 -30.88
N ARG A 21 54.36 -7.46 -30.12
CA ARG A 21 53.77 -7.17 -28.81
C ARG A 21 52.27 -6.85 -28.87
N VAL A 22 51.80 -6.19 -29.94
CA VAL A 22 50.37 -5.92 -30.14
C VAL A 22 49.60 -7.21 -30.45
N LEU A 23 50.17 -8.08 -31.28
CA LEU A 23 49.57 -9.39 -31.60
C LEU A 23 49.52 -10.33 -30.39
N ASP A 24 50.51 -10.26 -29.49
CA ASP A 24 50.51 -11.03 -28.23
C ASP A 24 49.55 -10.48 -27.17
N ALA A 25 49.28 -9.16 -27.17
CA ALA A 25 48.31 -8.55 -26.26
C ALA A 25 46.84 -8.87 -26.64
N THR A 26 46.61 -9.48 -27.80
CA THR A 26 45.26 -9.84 -28.28
C THR A 26 44.76 -11.10 -27.55
N PRO A 27 43.49 -11.16 -27.10
CA PRO A 27 42.95 -12.30 -26.36
C PRO A 27 42.68 -13.55 -27.22
N SER A 28 42.99 -13.50 -28.51
CA SER A 28 42.81 -14.60 -29.46
C SER A 28 44.15 -15.24 -29.81
N ALA A 29 44.15 -16.55 -30.03
CA ALA A 29 45.28 -17.24 -30.66
C ALA A 29 45.34 -16.84 -32.13
N ILE A 30 46.53 -16.50 -32.61
CA ILE A 30 46.79 -16.05 -33.98
C ILE A 30 47.85 -16.96 -34.58
N VAL A 31 47.56 -17.53 -35.76
CA VAL A 31 48.50 -18.30 -36.57
C VAL A 31 48.46 -17.75 -37.99
N ALA A 32 49.60 -17.33 -38.53
CA ALA A 32 49.74 -16.97 -39.93
C ALA A 32 50.40 -18.12 -40.69
N LEU A 33 49.89 -18.41 -41.88
CA LEU A 33 50.26 -19.54 -42.72
C LEU A 33 50.63 -19.04 -44.12
N ASP A 34 51.55 -19.74 -44.77
CA ASP A 34 51.79 -19.59 -46.21
C ASP A 34 50.76 -20.38 -47.05
N PRO A 35 50.80 -20.30 -48.40
CA PRO A 35 49.86 -21.02 -49.27
C PRO A 35 49.92 -22.55 -49.13
N ASP A 36 51.06 -23.09 -48.69
CA ASP A 36 51.27 -24.52 -48.45
C ASP A 36 50.85 -24.96 -47.04
N LEU A 37 50.20 -24.05 -46.28
CA LEU A 37 49.72 -24.25 -44.91
C LEU A 37 50.83 -24.51 -43.89
N VAL A 38 52.02 -23.99 -44.14
CA VAL A 38 53.14 -23.97 -43.19
C VAL A 38 53.02 -22.72 -42.33
N ALA A 39 53.11 -22.87 -41.01
CA ALA A 39 53.00 -21.73 -40.10
C ALA A 39 54.24 -20.84 -40.20
N VAL A 40 54.03 -19.57 -40.55
CA VAL A 40 55.08 -18.55 -40.61
C VAL A 40 55.12 -17.69 -39.35
N TYR A 41 54.03 -17.65 -38.58
CA TYR A 41 53.95 -16.95 -37.31
C TYR A 41 52.88 -17.57 -36.39
N ALA A 42 53.14 -17.55 -35.09
CA ALA A 42 52.17 -17.87 -34.04
C ALA A 42 52.39 -16.92 -32.85
N ASN A 43 51.31 -16.45 -32.22
CA ASN A 43 51.38 -15.64 -31.01
C ASN A 43 51.36 -16.52 -29.74
N SER A 44 51.74 -15.95 -28.60
CA SER A 44 51.82 -16.63 -27.29
C SER A 44 50.49 -17.23 -26.80
N ARG A 45 49.33 -16.73 -27.28
CA ARG A 45 48.02 -17.30 -26.96
C ARG A 45 47.78 -18.69 -27.54
N VAL A 46 48.59 -19.13 -28.50
CA VAL A 46 48.54 -20.51 -29.00
C VAL A 46 48.94 -21.51 -27.91
N THR A 47 49.88 -21.16 -27.03
CA THR A 47 50.27 -22.03 -25.90
C THR A 47 49.09 -22.27 -24.97
N GLU A 48 48.36 -21.22 -24.61
CA GLU A 48 47.24 -21.35 -23.68
C GLU A 48 46.01 -22.02 -24.30
N LEU A 49 45.72 -21.71 -25.56
CA LEU A 49 44.52 -22.22 -26.23
C LEU A 49 44.71 -23.67 -26.70
N TYR A 50 45.87 -23.97 -27.30
CA TYR A 50 46.17 -25.24 -27.96
C TYR A 50 47.22 -26.10 -27.27
N GLY A 51 47.94 -25.58 -26.27
CA GLY A 51 48.97 -26.35 -25.54
C GLY A 51 50.28 -26.53 -26.31
N HIS A 52 50.51 -25.75 -27.37
CA HIS A 52 51.73 -25.78 -28.18
C HIS A 52 52.49 -24.46 -28.07
N GLU A 53 53.80 -24.52 -27.85
CA GLU A 53 54.63 -23.32 -27.88
C GLU A 53 54.70 -22.75 -29.30
N PRO A 54 54.74 -21.41 -29.48
CA PRO A 54 54.71 -20.81 -30.81
C PRO A 54 55.88 -21.27 -31.71
N HIS A 55 57.05 -21.50 -31.11
CA HIS A 55 58.23 -21.98 -31.83
C HIS A 55 58.13 -23.44 -32.32
N ASP A 56 57.22 -24.23 -31.75
CA ASP A 56 56.97 -25.61 -32.19
C ASP A 56 56.11 -25.68 -33.46
N LEU A 57 55.36 -24.60 -33.75
CA LEU A 57 54.47 -24.51 -34.90
C LEU A 57 55.16 -23.87 -36.11
N VAL A 58 55.97 -22.84 -35.89
CA VAL A 58 56.61 -22.08 -36.97
C VAL A 58 57.57 -22.97 -37.78
N GLY A 59 57.46 -22.90 -39.11
CA GLY A 59 58.26 -23.67 -40.06
C GLY A 59 57.78 -25.11 -40.29
N ARG A 60 56.63 -25.49 -39.73
CA ARG A 60 56.04 -26.83 -39.91
C ARG A 60 54.64 -26.76 -40.55
N PRO A 61 54.23 -27.81 -41.29
CA PRO A 61 52.86 -27.92 -41.77
C PRO A 61 51.86 -27.91 -40.61
N LEU A 62 50.80 -27.11 -40.72
CA LEU A 62 49.79 -26.98 -39.66
C LEU A 62 49.14 -28.33 -39.30
N SER A 63 49.03 -29.24 -40.28
CA SER A 63 48.45 -30.57 -40.12
C SER A 63 49.24 -31.50 -39.18
N GLU A 64 50.54 -31.27 -38.98
CA GLU A 64 51.39 -32.10 -38.10
C GLU A 64 51.07 -31.88 -36.62
N ARG A 65 50.76 -30.63 -36.24
CA ARG A 65 50.58 -30.23 -34.84
C ARG A 65 49.14 -29.89 -34.49
N LEU A 66 48.40 -29.28 -35.42
CA LEU A 66 47.02 -28.84 -35.23
C LEU A 66 46.12 -29.39 -36.35
N PRO A 67 45.94 -30.73 -36.47
CA PRO A 67 45.20 -31.35 -37.58
C PRO A 67 43.75 -30.87 -37.68
N GLY A 68 43.08 -30.60 -36.57
CA GLY A 68 41.71 -30.05 -36.59
C GLY A 68 41.63 -28.62 -37.11
N LEU A 69 42.66 -27.79 -36.83
CA LEU A 69 42.72 -26.43 -37.35
C LEU A 69 43.10 -26.42 -38.83
N ALA A 70 43.99 -27.33 -39.25
CA ALA A 70 44.34 -27.53 -40.65
C ALA A 70 43.12 -27.97 -41.48
N ALA A 71 42.34 -28.93 -40.99
CA ALA A 71 41.09 -29.37 -41.63
C ALA A 71 40.08 -28.22 -41.77
N PHE A 72 39.96 -27.35 -40.76
CA PHE A 72 39.16 -26.13 -40.86
C PHE A 72 39.67 -25.23 -41.98
N VAL A 73 40.97 -24.86 -41.98
CA VAL A 73 41.55 -23.98 -43.01
C VAL A 73 41.35 -24.56 -44.41
N GLU A 74 41.58 -25.86 -44.61
CA GLU A 74 41.36 -26.53 -45.90
C GLU A 74 39.89 -26.50 -46.34
N SER A 75 38.96 -26.66 -45.41
CA SER A 75 37.52 -26.62 -45.71
C SER A 75 37.03 -25.24 -46.15
N VAL A 76 37.74 -24.16 -45.79
CA VAL A 76 37.33 -22.78 -46.09
C VAL A 76 38.27 -22.03 -47.04
N ARG A 77 39.49 -22.52 -47.31
CA ARG A 77 40.49 -21.81 -48.16
C ARG A 77 40.05 -21.60 -49.61
N ALA A 78 39.16 -22.45 -50.13
CA ALA A 78 38.66 -22.37 -51.51
C ALA A 78 37.51 -21.36 -51.69
N LEU A 79 37.07 -20.71 -50.61
CA LEU A 79 35.95 -19.77 -50.60
C LEU A 79 36.48 -18.33 -50.45
N ASP A 80 35.93 -17.38 -51.21
CA ASP A 80 36.37 -15.98 -51.15
C ASP A 80 35.82 -15.23 -49.91
N GLY A 81 36.67 -14.36 -49.33
CA GLY A 81 36.34 -13.42 -48.25
C GLY A 81 36.74 -13.87 -46.82
N GLN A 82 36.45 -13.02 -45.82
CA GLN A 82 36.61 -13.39 -44.40
C GLN A 82 35.51 -14.35 -43.96
N ARG A 83 35.88 -15.47 -43.34
CA ARG A 83 34.92 -16.45 -42.82
C ARG A 83 35.24 -16.85 -41.39
N ALA A 84 34.22 -16.85 -40.54
CA ALA A 84 34.27 -17.36 -39.18
C ALA A 84 33.36 -18.58 -39.09
N ALA A 85 33.88 -19.68 -38.53
CA ALA A 85 33.09 -20.86 -38.23
C ALA A 85 33.53 -21.47 -36.90
N ARG A 86 32.65 -22.29 -36.35
CA ARG A 86 32.95 -23.08 -35.16
C ARG A 86 33.78 -24.29 -35.56
N ALA A 87 34.89 -24.51 -34.87
CA ALA A 87 35.71 -25.70 -35.01
C ALA A 87 35.77 -26.45 -33.68
N GLU A 88 35.62 -27.77 -33.74
CA GLU A 88 35.86 -28.65 -32.59
C GLU A 88 37.26 -29.23 -32.74
N LEU A 89 38.08 -28.99 -31.73
CA LEU A 89 39.49 -29.33 -31.69
C LEU A 89 39.76 -30.21 -30.48
N THR A 90 40.80 -31.03 -30.54
CA THR A 90 41.24 -31.82 -29.40
C THR A 90 42.60 -31.28 -28.96
N ARG A 91 42.72 -30.90 -27.69
CA ARG A 91 44.00 -30.50 -27.10
C ARG A 91 44.96 -31.69 -27.00
N PRO A 92 46.28 -31.45 -26.89
CA PRO A 92 47.27 -32.50 -26.66
C PRO A 92 47.01 -33.36 -25.41
N ASP A 93 46.28 -32.82 -24.43
CA ASP A 93 45.85 -33.52 -23.20
C ASP A 93 44.59 -34.39 -23.39
N GLY A 94 44.04 -34.45 -24.60
CA GLY A 94 42.85 -35.25 -24.95
C GLY A 94 41.51 -34.54 -24.70
N ARG A 95 41.49 -33.30 -24.22
CA ARG A 95 40.23 -32.56 -23.97
C ARG A 95 39.67 -31.95 -25.25
N ALA A 96 38.36 -32.05 -25.44
CA ALA A 96 37.65 -31.37 -26.51
C ALA A 96 37.56 -29.86 -26.22
N LEU A 97 37.96 -29.05 -27.19
CA LEU A 97 37.96 -27.59 -27.17
C LEU A 97 37.10 -27.08 -28.32
N SER A 98 36.11 -26.25 -28.00
CA SER A 98 35.26 -25.60 -28.99
C SER A 98 35.75 -24.18 -29.22
N VAL A 99 36.26 -23.87 -30.40
CA VAL A 99 36.77 -22.53 -30.73
C VAL A 99 35.91 -21.85 -31.80
N MET A 100 35.88 -20.51 -31.76
CA MET A 100 35.46 -19.72 -32.91
C MET A 100 36.71 -19.39 -33.73
N ALA A 101 36.89 -20.03 -34.88
CA ALA A 101 38.01 -19.79 -35.77
C ALA A 101 37.59 -18.88 -36.93
N ARG A 102 38.41 -17.89 -37.24
CA ARG A 102 38.23 -16.98 -38.37
C ARG A 102 39.48 -16.99 -39.24
N LEU A 103 39.30 -17.30 -40.52
CA LEU A 103 40.32 -17.20 -41.54
C LEU A 103 40.20 -15.86 -42.28
N THR A 104 41.32 -15.16 -42.40
CA THR A 104 41.45 -13.95 -43.22
C THR A 104 42.63 -14.11 -44.17
N ARG A 105 42.41 -13.84 -45.46
CA ARG A 105 43.44 -13.80 -46.50
C ARG A 105 44.04 -12.39 -46.56
N PHE A 106 45.37 -12.32 -46.60
CA PHE A 106 46.13 -11.07 -46.73
C PHE A 106 47.12 -11.19 -47.89
N GLU A 107 47.09 -10.25 -48.82
CA GLU A 107 48.15 -10.10 -49.83
C GLU A 107 49.30 -9.27 -49.25
N THR A 108 50.53 -9.76 -49.44
CA THR A 108 51.74 -9.04 -49.06
C THR A 108 52.70 -8.95 -50.24
N ASP A 109 53.68 -8.05 -50.16
CA ASP A 109 54.75 -7.90 -51.15
C ASP A 109 55.58 -9.18 -51.38
N ARG A 110 55.46 -10.18 -50.48
CA ARG A 110 56.17 -11.47 -50.50
C ARG A 110 55.29 -12.67 -50.84
N GLY A 111 54.00 -12.44 -51.15
CA GLY A 111 53.03 -13.48 -51.47
C GLY A 111 51.79 -13.44 -50.58
N GLU A 112 50.89 -14.39 -50.81
CA GLU A 112 49.64 -14.53 -50.05
C GLU A 112 49.90 -15.17 -48.67
N LEU A 113 49.28 -14.60 -47.64
CA LEU A 113 49.27 -15.14 -46.28
C LEU A 113 47.84 -15.41 -45.80
N LEU A 114 47.68 -16.53 -45.10
CA LEU A 114 46.43 -16.96 -44.49
C LEU A 114 46.54 -16.79 -42.97
N VAL A 115 45.80 -15.83 -42.40
CA VAL A 115 45.80 -15.56 -40.96
C VAL A 115 44.56 -16.17 -40.32
N VAL A 116 44.78 -17.13 -39.43
CA VAL A 116 43.74 -17.75 -38.61
C VAL A 116 43.77 -17.13 -37.22
N THR A 117 42.64 -16.59 -36.80
CA THR A 117 42.41 -16.16 -35.42
C THR A 117 41.42 -17.09 -34.76
N ALA A 118 41.69 -17.52 -33.54
CA ALA A 118 40.81 -18.40 -32.79
C ALA A 118 40.65 -17.93 -31.35
N SER A 119 39.41 -17.91 -30.88
CA SER A 119 39.08 -17.62 -29.48
C SER A 119 38.30 -18.78 -28.87
N ASP A 120 38.59 -19.05 -27.58
CA ASP A 120 37.89 -20.06 -26.81
C ASP A 120 36.40 -19.67 -26.66
N LEU A 121 35.51 -20.60 -27.00
CA LEU A 121 34.12 -20.53 -26.59
C LEU A 121 34.04 -21.35 -25.31
N GLY A 122 34.25 -20.69 -24.15
CA GLY A 122 34.20 -21.35 -22.84
C GLY A 122 32.96 -22.25 -22.69
N PRO A 123 32.96 -23.22 -21.75
CA PRO A 123 31.98 -24.30 -21.72
C PRO A 123 30.54 -23.77 -21.74
N ARG A 124 29.86 -24.00 -22.87
CA ARG A 124 28.48 -23.53 -23.16
C ARG A 124 27.50 -23.88 -22.05
N GLU A 125 27.72 -25.01 -21.39
CA GLU A 125 26.88 -25.54 -20.31
C GLU A 125 26.95 -24.69 -19.03
N GLU A 126 28.09 -24.07 -18.71
CA GLU A 126 28.24 -23.24 -17.51
C GLU A 126 27.63 -21.85 -17.67
N ALA A 127 27.74 -21.25 -18.87
CA ALA A 127 27.10 -19.98 -19.17
C ALA A 127 25.57 -20.14 -19.23
N GLU A 128 25.09 -21.23 -19.85
CA GLU A 128 23.67 -21.56 -19.90
C GLU A 128 23.12 -21.91 -18.51
N ARG A 129 23.86 -22.67 -17.69
CA ARG A 129 23.48 -22.94 -16.29
C ARG A 129 23.39 -21.66 -15.47
N ARG A 130 24.38 -20.76 -15.57
CA ARG A 130 24.33 -19.45 -14.90
C ARG A 130 23.12 -18.62 -15.33
N ARG A 131 22.88 -18.52 -16.64
CA ARG A 131 21.73 -17.77 -17.18
C ARG A 131 20.39 -18.34 -16.69
N ARG A 132 20.25 -19.67 -16.62
CA ARG A 132 19.05 -20.33 -16.06
C ARG A 132 18.88 -20.00 -14.59
N THR A 133 19.93 -20.16 -13.79
CA THR A 133 19.92 -19.84 -12.35
C THR A 133 19.52 -18.39 -12.09
N THR A 134 20.13 -17.43 -12.80
CA THR A 134 19.77 -16.00 -12.71
C THR A 134 18.31 -15.75 -13.10
N SER A 135 17.85 -16.33 -14.23
CA SER A 135 16.47 -16.17 -14.69
C SER A 135 15.45 -16.68 -13.65
N ARG A 136 15.74 -17.78 -12.96
CA ARG A 136 14.88 -18.32 -11.91
C ARG A 136 14.80 -17.42 -10.69
N ALA A 137 15.91 -16.83 -10.25
CA ALA A 137 15.90 -15.85 -9.16
C ALA A 137 15.06 -14.62 -9.48
N TYR A 138 15.09 -14.13 -10.73
CA TYR A 138 14.18 -13.07 -11.19
C TYR A 138 12.71 -13.49 -11.12
N LEU A 139 12.37 -14.73 -11.51
CA LEU A 139 11.00 -15.24 -11.41
C LEU A 139 10.53 -15.33 -9.95
N THR A 140 11.38 -15.79 -9.03
CA THR A 140 11.08 -15.78 -7.59
C THR A 140 10.80 -14.36 -7.09
N LEU A 141 11.61 -13.37 -7.50
CA LEU A 141 11.41 -11.97 -7.12
C LEU A 141 10.08 -11.42 -7.63
N VAL A 142 9.71 -11.70 -8.88
CA VAL A 142 8.41 -11.32 -9.45
C VAL A 142 7.27 -11.96 -8.68
N ARG A 143 7.38 -13.26 -8.36
CA ARG A 143 6.35 -14.00 -7.64
C ARG A 143 6.12 -13.44 -6.24
N ILE A 144 7.19 -13.14 -5.51
CA ILE A 144 7.11 -12.53 -4.18
C ILE A 144 6.45 -11.16 -4.27
N THR A 145 6.86 -10.33 -5.24
CA THR A 145 6.26 -9.01 -5.45
C THR A 145 4.75 -9.09 -5.69
N GLN A 146 4.27 -10.10 -6.43
CA GLN A 146 2.84 -10.32 -6.62
C GLN A 146 2.13 -10.80 -5.34
N ALA A 147 2.81 -11.60 -4.51
CA ALA A 147 2.27 -12.07 -3.24
C ALA A 147 2.08 -10.92 -2.24
N VAL A 148 2.96 -9.90 -2.26
CA VAL A 148 2.83 -8.70 -1.42
C VAL A 148 1.44 -8.07 -1.52
N ALA A 149 0.89 -7.97 -2.74
CA ALA A 149 -0.41 -7.35 -2.96
C ALA A 149 -1.60 -8.16 -2.40
N ARG A 150 -1.42 -9.46 -2.17
CA ARG A 150 -2.48 -10.38 -1.75
C ARG A 150 -2.37 -10.82 -0.29
N ALA A 151 -1.19 -10.68 0.30
CA ALA A 151 -0.96 -11.05 1.70
C ALA A 151 -1.84 -10.22 2.63
N SER A 152 -2.46 -10.89 3.60
CA SER A 152 -3.23 -10.25 4.67
C SER A 152 -2.51 -10.34 6.02
N THR A 153 -1.60 -11.31 6.16
CA THR A 153 -0.79 -11.52 7.36
C THR A 153 0.69 -11.66 7.03
N GLU A 154 1.55 -11.48 8.02
CA GLU A 154 2.99 -11.74 7.88
C GLU A 154 3.27 -13.19 7.49
N ARG A 155 2.46 -14.13 8.02
CA ARG A 155 2.57 -15.55 7.71
C ARG A 155 2.30 -15.85 6.24
N ASP A 156 1.27 -15.24 5.65
CA ASP A 156 0.97 -15.39 4.22
C ASP A 156 2.18 -14.98 3.36
N LEU A 157 2.86 -13.91 3.77
CA LEU A 157 4.04 -13.39 3.08
C LEU A 157 5.24 -14.34 3.22
N TYR A 158 5.49 -14.87 4.41
CA TYR A 158 6.56 -15.85 4.64
C TYR A 158 6.31 -17.16 3.87
N GLU A 159 5.08 -17.65 3.86
CA GLU A 159 4.67 -18.83 3.08
C GLU A 159 4.80 -18.60 1.58
N ALA A 160 4.40 -17.43 1.08
CA ALA A 160 4.59 -17.08 -0.31
C ALA A 160 6.07 -16.97 -0.69
N ALA A 161 6.91 -16.37 0.16
CA ALA A 161 8.35 -16.25 -0.09
C ALA A 161 9.06 -17.61 -0.10
N CYS A 162 8.77 -18.49 0.86
CA CYS A 162 9.36 -19.83 0.90
C CYS A 162 8.94 -20.65 -0.32
N ARG A 163 7.65 -20.64 -0.62
CA ARG A 163 7.10 -21.35 -1.79
C ARG A 163 7.70 -20.83 -3.09
N ALA A 164 7.78 -19.51 -3.24
CA ALA A 164 8.31 -18.90 -4.46
C ALA A 164 9.80 -19.23 -4.72
N ALA A 165 10.56 -19.36 -3.62
CA ALA A 165 11.95 -19.76 -3.70
C ALA A 165 12.10 -21.23 -4.14
N VAL A 166 11.20 -22.11 -3.70
CA VAL A 166 11.28 -23.54 -4.05
C VAL A 166 10.64 -23.86 -5.40
N GLU A 167 9.48 -23.28 -5.71
CA GLU A 167 8.75 -23.58 -6.95
C GLU A 167 9.38 -22.90 -8.17
N GLU A 168 9.63 -21.59 -8.12
CA GLU A 168 10.22 -20.84 -9.24
C GLU A 168 11.76 -20.80 -9.18
N GLY A 169 12.32 -20.71 -7.98
CA GLY A 169 13.77 -20.64 -7.77
C GLY A 169 14.47 -22.00 -7.85
N GLU A 170 13.69 -23.09 -7.67
CA GLU A 170 14.12 -24.48 -7.46
C GLU A 170 15.33 -24.61 -6.51
N TYR A 171 15.31 -23.83 -5.43
CA TYR A 171 16.17 -24.08 -4.27
C TYR A 171 15.77 -25.39 -3.60
N LEU A 172 16.73 -26.05 -2.93
CA LEU A 172 16.51 -27.33 -2.24
C LEU A 172 15.45 -27.20 -1.12
N GLY A 173 15.46 -26.05 -0.46
CA GLY A 173 14.43 -25.62 0.45
C GLY A 173 14.59 -24.15 0.82
N ALA A 174 13.55 -23.62 1.43
CA ALA A 174 13.48 -22.26 1.95
C ALA A 174 12.87 -22.29 3.36
N TRP A 175 13.38 -21.45 4.25
CA TRP A 175 12.96 -21.43 5.65
C TRP A 175 12.96 -20.01 6.19
N VAL A 176 11.86 -19.62 6.83
CA VAL A 176 11.78 -18.38 7.58
C VAL A 176 11.66 -18.70 9.07
N CYS A 177 12.53 -18.08 9.86
CA CYS A 177 12.48 -18.17 11.31
C CYS A 177 12.70 -16.80 11.97
N ARG A 178 12.28 -16.72 13.24
CA ARG A 178 12.46 -15.54 14.09
C ARG A 178 13.10 -15.92 15.42
N PRO A 179 13.66 -14.96 16.17
CA PRO A 179 14.10 -15.20 17.54
C PRO A 179 12.96 -15.72 18.41
N GLY A 180 13.23 -16.81 19.13
CA GLY A 180 12.36 -17.43 20.11
C GLY A 180 12.77 -17.10 21.56
N PRO A 181 12.03 -17.62 22.55
CA PRO A 181 12.43 -17.51 23.95
C PRO A 181 13.73 -18.30 24.24
N GLY A 182 14.46 -17.90 25.29
CA GLY A 182 15.60 -18.69 25.79
C GLY A 182 16.73 -18.88 24.77
N HIS A 183 17.05 -17.84 24.01
CA HIS A 183 18.05 -17.85 22.94
C HIS A 183 17.79 -18.85 21.79
N THR A 184 16.57 -19.32 21.60
CA THR A 184 16.21 -20.23 20.48
C THR A 184 15.71 -19.48 19.25
N VAL A 185 15.36 -20.21 18.19
CA VAL A 185 14.62 -19.69 17.02
C VAL A 185 13.31 -20.45 16.87
N VAL A 186 12.30 -19.78 16.32
CA VAL A 186 10.99 -20.35 16.02
C VAL A 186 10.76 -20.30 14.50
N THR A 187 10.36 -21.43 13.94
CA THR A 187 9.99 -21.53 12.52
C THR A 187 8.64 -20.85 12.27
N GLU A 188 8.62 -19.89 11.35
CA GLU A 188 7.41 -19.21 10.89
C GLU A 188 6.86 -19.83 9.61
N SER A 189 7.76 -20.22 8.70
CA SER A 189 7.41 -20.84 7.43
C SER A 189 8.56 -21.67 6.88
N ARG A 190 8.24 -22.66 6.06
CA ARG A 190 9.22 -23.51 5.37
C ARG A 190 8.62 -24.04 4.07
N ALA A 191 9.47 -24.36 3.10
CA ALA A 191 9.11 -25.04 1.87
C ALA A 191 10.27 -25.88 1.34
N GLY A 192 9.96 -26.88 0.52
CA GLY A 192 10.94 -27.78 -0.10
C GLY A 192 11.10 -29.09 0.64
N ARG A 193 12.10 -29.88 0.26
CA ARG A 193 12.29 -31.25 0.79
C ARG A 193 13.36 -31.27 1.88
N LEU A 194 13.18 -30.44 2.89
CA LEU A 194 14.13 -30.26 4.02
C LEU A 194 13.43 -30.23 5.38
N ASP A 195 12.23 -30.77 5.52
CA ASP A 195 11.50 -30.74 6.80
C ASP A 195 12.28 -31.44 7.93
N ASP A 196 12.75 -32.67 7.69
CA ASP A 196 13.57 -33.44 8.65
C ASP A 196 14.87 -32.71 9.02
N TYR A 197 15.49 -32.04 8.04
CA TYR A 197 16.68 -31.21 8.27
C TYR A 197 16.36 -30.04 9.19
N ILE A 198 15.32 -29.27 8.88
CA ILE A 198 14.91 -28.07 9.63
C ILE A 198 14.48 -28.44 11.05
N ASP A 199 13.74 -29.54 11.24
CA ASP A 199 13.30 -29.99 12.57
C ASP A 199 14.47 -30.48 13.44
N SER A 200 15.58 -30.89 12.81
CA SER A 200 16.81 -31.31 13.50
C SER A 200 17.78 -30.16 13.77
N LEU A 201 17.47 -28.92 13.35
CA LEU A 201 18.36 -27.77 13.56
C LEU A 201 18.33 -27.29 15.00
N GLU A 202 19.44 -27.46 15.70
CA GLU A 202 19.69 -26.76 16.96
C GLU A 202 20.43 -25.44 16.69
N ILE A 203 19.70 -24.32 16.76
CA ILE A 203 20.24 -22.98 16.57
C ILE A 203 20.08 -22.17 17.86
N SER A 204 21.19 -21.58 18.30
CA SER A 204 21.22 -20.59 19.37
C SER A 204 21.28 -19.18 18.78
N THR A 205 20.75 -18.19 19.48
CA THR A 205 20.91 -16.76 19.17
C THR A 205 21.92 -16.08 20.11
N ASP A 206 22.47 -16.82 21.07
CA ASP A 206 23.54 -16.37 21.96
C ASP A 206 24.89 -16.40 21.24
N ALA A 207 25.65 -15.31 21.31
CA ALA A 207 26.95 -15.21 20.64
C ALA A 207 28.04 -16.08 21.29
N ASP A 208 27.87 -16.43 22.56
CA ASP A 208 28.82 -17.25 23.31
C ASP A 208 28.62 -18.76 23.06
N ASP A 209 27.48 -19.16 22.50
CA ASP A 209 27.25 -20.53 22.02
C ASP A 209 27.84 -20.69 20.60
N PRO A 210 28.65 -21.73 20.32
CA PRO A 210 29.11 -22.02 18.97
C PRO A 210 27.99 -22.09 17.92
N ARG A 211 26.79 -22.54 18.29
CA ARG A 211 25.59 -22.59 17.43
C ARG A 211 24.99 -21.20 17.17
N GLY A 212 25.33 -20.17 17.95
CA GLY A 212 24.91 -18.79 17.70
C GLY A 212 25.90 -17.96 16.89
N ASN A 213 26.94 -18.60 16.36
CA ASN A 213 27.82 -18.05 15.34
C ASN A 213 27.55 -18.62 13.95
N GLY A 214 26.43 -19.34 13.77
CA GLY A 214 25.96 -19.80 12.47
C GLY A 214 25.29 -18.73 11.62
N PRO A 215 25.07 -19.00 10.31
CA PRO A 215 24.50 -18.05 9.36
C PRO A 215 23.21 -17.37 9.83
N THR A 216 22.27 -18.15 10.38
CA THR A 216 20.98 -17.68 10.92
C THR A 216 21.17 -16.65 12.03
N ALA A 217 21.95 -16.99 13.06
CA ALA A 217 22.17 -16.12 14.21
C ALA A 217 22.98 -14.87 13.84
N LEU A 218 23.97 -15.00 12.95
CA LEU A 218 24.73 -13.87 12.42
C LEU A 218 23.86 -12.91 11.63
N ALA A 219 22.97 -13.40 10.75
CA ALA A 219 22.07 -12.53 10.00
C ALA A 219 21.05 -11.83 10.91
N LEU A 220 20.51 -12.53 11.91
CA LEU A 220 19.63 -11.93 12.93
C LEU A 220 20.34 -10.80 13.70
N ARG A 221 21.57 -11.05 14.17
CA ARG A 221 22.32 -10.13 15.04
C ARG A 221 22.93 -8.94 14.29
N THR A 222 23.50 -9.18 13.12
CA THR A 222 24.20 -8.15 12.34
C THR A 222 23.29 -7.40 11.38
N GLY A 223 22.13 -7.97 11.04
CA GLY A 223 21.23 -7.43 10.02
C GLY A 223 21.84 -7.43 8.62
N ARG A 224 22.87 -8.24 8.37
CA ARG A 224 23.52 -8.42 7.07
C ARG A 224 23.26 -9.82 6.52
N PRO A 225 23.13 -9.96 5.18
CA PRO A 225 23.13 -11.27 4.54
C PRO A 225 24.37 -12.09 4.86
N TYR A 226 24.20 -13.40 5.01
CA TYR A 226 25.29 -14.37 5.12
C TYR A 226 25.21 -15.39 3.99
N PHE A 227 26.30 -15.59 3.26
CA PHE A 227 26.37 -16.52 2.13
C PHE A 227 27.45 -17.57 2.37
N ALA A 228 27.04 -18.77 2.79
CA ALA A 228 27.93 -19.92 2.88
C ALA A 228 28.07 -20.53 1.48
N THR A 229 29.12 -20.12 0.77
CA THR A 229 29.34 -20.51 -0.63
C THR A 229 29.77 -21.99 -0.72
N ASP A 230 30.62 -22.44 0.20
CA ASP A 230 30.91 -23.86 0.40
C ASP A 230 30.50 -24.22 1.84
N PHE A 231 29.30 -24.79 1.99
CA PHE A 231 28.73 -25.12 3.29
C PHE A 231 29.58 -26.14 4.05
N GLN A 232 30.39 -26.95 3.37
CA GLN A 232 31.21 -27.99 4.00
C GLN A 232 32.57 -27.45 4.48
N ARG A 233 32.98 -26.27 4.01
CA ARG A 233 34.26 -25.62 4.38
C ARG A 233 34.11 -24.33 5.18
N ASP A 234 32.91 -23.75 5.25
CA ASP A 234 32.65 -22.54 6.03
C ASP A 234 32.66 -22.82 7.54
N ASP A 235 33.46 -22.08 8.31
CA ASP A 235 33.58 -22.28 9.76
C ASP A 235 32.27 -21.98 10.52
N ALA A 236 31.48 -21.02 10.03
CA ALA A 236 30.19 -20.69 10.64
C ALA A 236 29.18 -21.85 10.55
N THR A 237 29.36 -22.77 9.59
CA THR A 237 28.45 -23.91 9.40
C THR A 237 28.93 -25.17 10.11
N ALA A 238 30.08 -25.14 10.79
CA ALA A 238 30.73 -26.30 11.40
C ALA A 238 29.78 -27.21 12.22
N PRO A 239 28.87 -26.69 13.07
CA PRO A 239 27.96 -27.54 13.86
C PRO A 239 27.00 -28.40 13.01
N TRP A 240 26.68 -27.98 11.78
CA TRP A 240 25.65 -28.61 10.94
C TRP A 240 26.21 -29.30 9.68
N ARG A 241 27.53 -29.33 9.48
CA ARG A 241 28.14 -29.89 8.24
C ARG A 241 27.71 -31.34 7.95
N GLU A 242 27.69 -32.19 8.99
CA GLU A 242 27.29 -33.59 8.86
C GLU A 242 25.82 -33.73 8.44
N LEU A 243 24.94 -33.02 9.15
CA LEU A 243 23.51 -33.00 8.88
C LEU A 243 23.20 -32.41 7.49
N ALA A 244 23.93 -31.37 7.08
CA ALA A 244 23.80 -30.77 5.76
C ALA A 244 24.22 -31.73 4.64
N ARG A 245 25.26 -32.55 4.87
CA ARG A 245 25.76 -33.51 3.88
C ARG A 245 24.75 -34.62 3.61
N SER A 246 24.09 -35.15 4.65
CA SER A 246 23.07 -36.20 4.49
C SER A 246 21.84 -35.73 3.70
N HIS A 247 21.62 -34.41 3.62
CA HIS A 247 20.50 -33.80 2.88
C HIS A 247 20.92 -33.17 1.54
N GLY A 248 22.19 -33.28 1.14
CA GLY A 248 22.70 -32.76 -0.14
C GLY A 248 22.82 -31.24 -0.21
N ILE A 249 22.96 -30.57 0.94
CA ILE A 249 23.17 -29.13 1.03
C ILE A 249 24.65 -28.83 0.76
N ALA A 250 24.91 -28.07 -0.31
CA ALA A 250 26.26 -27.63 -0.69
C ALA A 250 26.51 -26.14 -0.38
N ALA A 251 25.45 -25.32 -0.39
CA ALA A 251 25.53 -23.89 -0.11
C ALA A 251 24.25 -23.38 0.57
N SER A 252 24.36 -22.25 1.28
CA SER A 252 23.19 -21.54 1.83
C SER A 252 23.31 -20.02 1.71
N ALA A 253 22.17 -19.37 1.49
CA ALA A 253 22.03 -17.92 1.56
C ALA A 253 21.02 -17.57 2.66
N THR A 254 21.45 -16.80 3.66
CA THR A 254 20.61 -16.36 4.78
C THR A 254 20.45 -14.85 4.73
N MET A 255 19.22 -14.39 4.60
CA MET A 255 18.85 -12.99 4.39
C MET A 255 18.04 -12.45 5.57
N PRO A 256 18.40 -11.29 6.14
CA PRO A 256 17.61 -10.65 7.18
C PRO A 256 16.32 -10.05 6.61
N LEU A 257 15.20 -10.32 7.27
CA LEU A 257 13.91 -9.68 7.00
C LEU A 257 13.66 -8.61 8.07
N ARG A 258 13.39 -7.40 7.62
CA ARG A 258 13.29 -6.22 8.47
C ARG A 258 11.86 -5.74 8.58
N ARG A 259 11.54 -5.20 9.76
CA ARG A 259 10.33 -4.45 10.06
C ARG A 259 10.69 -3.22 10.88
N GLY A 260 10.29 -2.03 10.42
CA GLY A 260 10.66 -0.75 11.02
C GLY A 260 12.17 -0.55 11.11
N GLY A 261 12.93 -1.05 10.12
CA GLY A 261 14.39 -1.00 10.08
C GLY A 261 15.11 -1.99 11.02
N ARG A 262 14.40 -2.79 11.81
CA ARG A 262 14.99 -3.82 12.69
C ARG A 262 14.82 -5.21 12.08
N THR A 263 15.84 -6.06 12.17
CA THR A 263 15.73 -7.47 11.76
C THR A 263 14.81 -8.22 12.72
N THR A 264 13.70 -8.74 12.21
CA THR A 264 12.69 -9.48 13.01
C THR A 264 12.65 -10.97 12.66
N ALA A 265 13.09 -11.33 11.46
CA ALA A 265 13.15 -12.70 10.98
C ALA A 265 14.33 -12.85 10.01
N VAL A 266 14.64 -14.09 9.62
CA VAL A 266 15.57 -14.38 8.53
C VAL A 266 14.94 -15.37 7.55
N LEU A 267 15.25 -15.22 6.28
CA LEU A 267 14.95 -16.17 5.20
C LEU A 267 16.24 -16.90 4.83
N THR A 268 16.25 -18.23 4.95
CA THR A 268 17.37 -19.07 4.52
C THR A 268 16.98 -19.90 3.31
N LEU A 269 17.83 -19.92 2.29
CA LEU A 269 17.71 -20.72 1.08
C LEU A 269 18.89 -21.69 1.01
N TRP A 270 18.63 -22.95 0.62
CA TRP A 270 19.69 -23.96 0.43
C TRP A 270 19.80 -24.40 -1.02
N SER A 271 21.02 -24.68 -1.46
CA SER A 271 21.31 -25.17 -2.81
C SER A 271 22.19 -26.41 -2.79
N ARG A 272 22.04 -27.23 -3.85
CA ARG A 272 22.92 -28.38 -4.14
C ARG A 272 24.22 -27.98 -4.83
N SER A 273 24.33 -26.73 -5.28
CA SER A 273 25.51 -26.21 -5.99
C SER A 273 26.29 -25.26 -5.11
N ALA A 274 27.60 -25.49 -4.95
CA ALA A 274 28.50 -24.62 -4.19
C ALA A 274 28.72 -23.24 -4.87
N ASP A 275 28.48 -23.13 -6.17
CA ASP A 275 28.56 -21.89 -6.94
C ASP A 275 27.21 -21.17 -7.10
N ALA A 276 26.16 -21.60 -6.37
CA ALA A 276 24.80 -21.10 -6.57
C ALA A 276 24.60 -19.61 -6.23
N PHE A 277 25.48 -19.02 -5.42
CA PHE A 277 25.34 -17.66 -4.88
C PHE A 277 26.52 -16.77 -5.28
N ASP A 278 26.67 -16.54 -6.58
CA ASP A 278 27.62 -15.57 -7.14
C ASP A 278 27.22 -14.10 -6.83
N ALA A 279 28.04 -13.14 -7.26
CA ALA A 279 27.81 -11.72 -6.95
C ALA A 279 26.48 -11.18 -7.49
N GLU A 280 26.04 -11.62 -8.67
CA GLU A 280 24.77 -11.21 -9.26
C GLU A 280 23.60 -11.78 -8.46
N MET A 281 23.65 -13.08 -8.13
CA MET A 281 22.63 -13.73 -7.32
C MET A 281 22.49 -13.10 -5.94
N ARG A 282 23.60 -12.76 -5.28
CA ARG A 282 23.59 -12.10 -3.97
C ARG A 282 22.80 -10.77 -4.01
N SER A 283 22.97 -9.99 -5.07
CA SER A 283 22.24 -8.73 -5.28
C SER A 283 20.73 -8.97 -5.47
N LEU A 284 20.36 -10.00 -6.22
CA LEU A 284 18.95 -10.37 -6.44
C LEU A 284 18.29 -10.87 -5.15
N LEU A 285 18.98 -11.68 -4.36
CA LEU A 285 18.48 -12.16 -3.07
C LEU A 285 18.34 -11.04 -2.05
N ASP A 286 19.25 -10.06 -2.05
CA ASP A 286 19.12 -8.84 -1.24
C ASP A 286 17.89 -8.01 -1.65
N SER A 287 17.66 -7.86 -2.95
CA SER A 287 16.45 -7.20 -3.48
C SER A 287 15.18 -7.96 -3.07
N LEU A 288 15.20 -9.29 -3.10
CA LEU A 288 14.09 -10.14 -2.66
C LEU A 288 13.79 -9.94 -1.17
N ALA A 289 14.80 -9.99 -0.31
CA ALA A 289 14.66 -9.76 1.13
C ALA A 289 14.17 -8.33 1.43
N GLY A 290 14.62 -7.35 0.66
CA GLY A 290 14.12 -5.97 0.69
C GLY A 290 12.64 -5.87 0.37
N ASN A 291 12.16 -6.55 -0.67
CA ASN A 291 10.74 -6.58 -1.04
C ASN A 291 9.86 -7.22 0.03
N VAL A 292 10.31 -8.33 0.63
CA VAL A 292 9.61 -8.95 1.76
C VAL A 292 9.58 -8.00 2.96
N SER A 293 10.70 -7.36 3.29
CA SER A 293 10.77 -6.38 4.40
C SER A 293 9.82 -5.20 4.19
N PHE A 294 9.78 -4.64 2.98
CA PHE A 294 8.85 -3.57 2.61
C PHE A 294 7.38 -3.99 2.76
N ALA A 295 7.06 -5.23 2.40
CA ALA A 295 5.72 -5.78 2.54
C ALA A 295 5.31 -5.95 4.01
N LEU A 296 6.23 -6.40 4.89
CA LEU A 296 5.99 -6.45 6.34
C LEU A 296 5.66 -5.07 6.91
N ASP A 297 6.39 -4.04 6.50
CA ASP A 297 6.14 -2.66 6.93
C ASP A 297 4.79 -2.12 6.44
N THR A 298 4.41 -2.48 5.20
CA THR A 298 3.13 -2.11 4.61
C THR A 298 1.96 -2.75 5.39
N LEU A 299 2.06 -4.05 5.70
CA LEU A 299 1.05 -4.76 6.51
C LEU A 299 0.91 -4.14 7.91
N ALA A 300 2.04 -3.90 8.59
CA ALA A 300 2.06 -3.28 9.90
C ALA A 300 1.41 -1.89 9.90
N THR A 301 1.67 -1.11 8.86
CA THR A 301 1.12 0.23 8.69
C THR A 301 -0.39 0.18 8.46
N ARG A 302 -0.85 -0.72 7.58
CA ARG A 302 -2.28 -0.92 7.29
C ARG A 302 -3.07 -1.30 8.55
N ASP A 303 -2.57 -2.27 9.33
CA ASP A 303 -3.19 -2.68 10.58
C ASP A 303 -3.33 -1.51 11.56
N ARG A 304 -2.28 -0.69 11.68
CA ARG A 304 -2.30 0.50 12.55
C ARG A 304 -3.37 1.49 12.10
N TYR A 305 -3.45 1.77 10.80
CA TYR A 305 -4.47 2.67 10.26
C TYR A 305 -5.89 2.16 10.52
N GLN A 306 -6.14 0.86 10.33
CA GLN A 306 -7.46 0.27 10.58
C GLN A 306 -7.85 0.36 12.06
N ARG A 307 -6.91 0.09 12.98
CA ARG A 307 -7.17 0.23 14.43
C ARG A 307 -7.49 1.66 14.83
N VAL A 308 -6.70 2.63 14.35
CA VAL A 308 -6.94 4.06 14.65
C VAL A 308 -8.28 4.53 14.07
N ALA A 309 -8.62 4.11 12.85
CA ALA A 309 -9.91 4.43 12.25
C ALA A 309 -11.08 3.85 13.07
N ALA A 310 -10.98 2.58 13.48
CA ALA A 310 -12.00 1.94 14.31
C ALA A 310 -12.16 2.65 15.67
N GLN A 311 -11.05 2.99 16.34
CA GLN A 311 -11.08 3.75 17.60
C GLN A 311 -11.71 5.13 17.43
N ARG A 312 -11.42 5.83 16.32
CA ARG A 312 -12.02 7.14 16.03
C ARG A 312 -13.54 7.02 15.89
N THR A 313 -14.03 6.04 15.15
CA THR A 313 -15.48 5.82 14.97
C THR A 313 -16.17 5.51 16.31
N ASP A 314 -15.57 4.66 17.15
CA ASP A 314 -16.10 4.34 18.48
C ASP A 314 -16.16 5.59 19.38
N LEU A 315 -15.10 6.42 19.40
CA LEU A 315 -15.08 7.66 20.17
C LEU A 315 -16.15 8.66 19.71
N LEU A 316 -16.32 8.83 18.39
CA LEU A 316 -17.36 9.72 17.85
C LEU A 316 -18.76 9.25 18.27
N ARG A 317 -19.03 7.95 18.18
CA ARG A 317 -20.31 7.38 18.63
C ARG A 317 -20.57 7.65 20.11
N ARG A 318 -19.57 7.44 20.97
CA ARG A 318 -19.69 7.71 22.42
C ARG A 318 -19.93 9.18 22.72
N LEU A 319 -19.31 10.09 21.97
CA LEU A 319 -19.55 11.54 22.12
C LEU A 319 -20.99 11.91 21.78
N VAL A 320 -21.56 11.35 20.71
CA VAL A 320 -22.97 11.59 20.34
C VAL A 320 -23.91 11.10 21.45
N VAL A 321 -23.70 9.88 21.95
CA VAL A 321 -24.51 9.32 23.05
C VAL A 321 -24.39 10.17 24.32
N ALA A 322 -23.17 10.50 24.73
CA ALA A 322 -22.94 11.33 25.93
C ALA A 322 -23.55 12.72 25.80
N GLN A 323 -23.55 13.31 24.60
CA GLN A 323 -24.18 14.61 24.35
C GLN A 323 -25.70 14.55 24.51
N GLU A 324 -26.35 13.50 24.02
CA GLU A 324 -27.81 13.36 24.17
C GLU A 324 -28.20 13.00 25.62
N GLU A 325 -27.40 12.20 26.33
CA GLU A 325 -27.57 11.96 27.78
C GLU A 325 -27.46 13.27 28.58
N GLU A 326 -26.50 14.12 28.24
CA GLU A 326 -26.33 15.42 28.90
C GLU A 326 -27.50 16.36 28.63
N ARG A 327 -28.01 16.38 27.39
CA ARG A 327 -29.22 17.15 27.06
C ARG A 327 -30.43 16.68 27.85
N ALA A 328 -30.63 15.36 27.95
CA ALA A 328 -31.71 14.78 28.74
C ALA A 328 -31.61 15.17 30.23
N ARG A 329 -30.38 15.17 30.78
CA ARG A 329 -30.13 15.61 32.17
C ARG A 329 -30.47 17.09 32.36
N ILE A 330 -29.99 17.97 31.49
CA ILE A 330 -30.28 19.42 31.57
C ILE A 330 -31.78 19.67 31.43
N ALA A 331 -32.47 18.97 30.53
CA ALA A 331 -33.91 19.09 30.39
C ALA A 331 -34.64 18.70 31.69
N ALA A 332 -34.26 17.59 32.32
CA ALA A 332 -34.83 17.17 33.60
C ALA A 332 -34.61 18.22 34.70
N ASP A 333 -33.37 18.70 34.88
CA ASP A 333 -33.03 19.68 35.92
C ASP A 333 -33.78 21.02 35.73
N VAL A 334 -33.88 21.52 34.49
CA VAL A 334 -34.60 22.76 34.18
C VAL A 334 -36.12 22.59 34.38
N HIS A 335 -36.68 21.43 34.04
CA HIS A 335 -38.10 21.13 34.23
C HIS A 335 -38.46 21.14 35.71
N ASP A 336 -37.70 20.42 36.53
CA ASP A 336 -38.02 20.21 37.93
C ASP A 336 -37.77 21.45 38.78
N ASP A 337 -36.63 22.12 38.64
CA ASP A 337 -36.32 23.27 39.51
C ASP A 337 -36.88 24.59 38.96
N SER A 338 -36.71 24.88 37.67
CA SER A 338 -36.95 26.23 37.15
C SER A 338 -38.41 26.46 36.77
N VAL A 339 -39.02 25.56 35.99
CA VAL A 339 -40.41 25.73 35.54
C VAL A 339 -41.40 25.63 36.69
N GLN A 340 -41.21 24.66 37.61
CA GLN A 340 -42.08 24.52 38.78
C GLN A 340 -41.98 25.75 39.71
N THR A 341 -40.78 26.29 39.91
CA THR A 341 -40.60 27.51 40.70
C THR A 341 -41.27 28.72 40.06
N MET A 342 -41.13 28.91 38.74
CA MET A 342 -41.79 30.01 38.04
C MET A 342 -43.32 29.88 38.09
N ALA A 343 -43.86 28.67 37.94
CA ALA A 343 -45.30 28.43 38.09
C ALA A 343 -45.80 28.79 39.49
N ALA A 344 -45.01 28.51 40.54
CA ALA A 344 -45.33 28.92 41.90
C ALA A 344 -45.27 30.45 42.10
N VAL A 345 -44.31 31.13 41.48
CA VAL A 345 -44.23 32.60 41.49
C VAL A 345 -45.42 33.22 40.76
N ASP A 346 -45.78 32.71 39.58
CA ASP A 346 -46.91 33.18 38.79
C ASP A 346 -48.24 33.03 39.55
N LEU A 347 -48.46 31.89 40.21
CA LEU A 347 -49.61 31.66 41.08
C LEU A 347 -49.68 32.70 42.21
N ARG A 348 -48.55 32.99 42.87
CA ARG A 348 -48.47 33.99 43.95
C ARG A 348 -48.72 35.41 43.44
N LEU A 349 -48.22 35.76 42.24
CA LEU A 349 -48.51 37.04 41.60
C LEU A 349 -49.99 37.17 41.24
N GLY A 350 -50.62 36.10 40.74
CA GLY A 350 -52.07 36.08 40.47
C GLY A 350 -52.92 36.30 41.74
N LEU A 351 -52.52 35.71 42.87
CA LEU A 351 -53.17 35.96 44.17
C LEU A 351 -52.93 37.40 44.66
N LEU A 352 -51.71 37.94 44.51
CA LEU A 352 -51.38 39.32 44.85
C LEU A 352 -52.19 40.30 44.01
N MET A 353 -52.31 40.05 42.70
CA MET A 353 -53.08 40.86 41.75
C MET A 353 -54.53 41.02 42.20
N ARG A 354 -55.18 39.94 42.66
CA ARG A 354 -56.54 40.00 43.22
C ARG A 354 -56.64 40.96 44.40
N ARG A 355 -55.65 40.95 45.30
CA ARG A 355 -55.65 41.82 46.48
C ARG A 355 -55.32 43.28 46.14
N VAL A 356 -54.42 43.51 45.19
CA VAL A 356 -54.05 44.85 44.71
C VAL A 356 -55.24 45.55 44.07
N ARG A 357 -56.03 44.85 43.26
CA ARG A 357 -57.29 45.38 42.70
C ARG A 357 -58.28 45.87 43.74
N GLU A 358 -58.31 45.26 44.92
CA GLU A 358 -59.22 45.63 46.01
C GLU A 358 -58.71 46.81 46.85
N VAL A 359 -57.39 46.86 47.13
CA VAL A 359 -56.82 47.74 48.17
C VAL A 359 -55.99 48.90 47.61
N ALA A 360 -55.34 48.73 46.45
CA ALA A 360 -54.42 49.70 45.87
C ALA A 360 -54.41 49.60 44.33
N PRO A 361 -55.53 49.94 43.65
CA PRO A 361 -55.67 49.78 42.20
C PRO A 361 -54.61 50.53 41.38
N GLU A 362 -54.01 51.58 41.92
CA GLU A 362 -52.89 52.30 41.31
C GLU A 362 -51.63 51.45 41.08
N LEU A 363 -51.46 50.33 41.80
CA LEU A 363 -50.34 49.40 41.65
C LEU A 363 -50.63 48.23 40.69
N GLU A 364 -51.87 48.10 40.19
CA GLU A 364 -52.26 47.02 39.27
C GLU A 364 -51.36 46.95 38.02
N PRO A 365 -51.04 48.07 37.32
CA PRO A 365 -50.19 48.01 36.13
C PRO A 365 -48.79 47.45 36.43
N ALA A 366 -48.22 47.76 37.59
CA ALA A 366 -46.90 47.28 37.99
C ALA A 366 -46.89 45.77 38.26
N VAL A 367 -47.92 45.24 38.94
CA VAL A 367 -48.04 43.80 39.20
C VAL A 367 -48.35 43.05 37.90
N ALA A 368 -49.15 43.63 37.00
CA ALA A 368 -49.44 43.05 35.69
C ALA A 368 -48.15 42.90 34.88
N GLN A 369 -47.31 43.92 34.88
CA GLN A 369 -46.02 43.88 34.20
C GLN A 369 -45.08 42.81 34.77
N LEU A 370 -45.05 42.63 36.10
CA LEU A 370 -44.28 41.54 36.72
C LEU A 370 -44.81 40.16 36.32
N GLN A 371 -46.13 39.99 36.29
CA GLN A 371 -46.75 38.74 35.89
C GLN A 371 -46.50 38.42 34.40
N GLU A 372 -46.54 39.43 33.53
CA GLU A 372 -46.14 39.30 32.12
C GLU A 372 -44.67 38.88 31.99
N MET A 373 -43.75 39.48 32.76
CA MET A 373 -42.33 39.09 32.73
C MET A 373 -42.12 37.64 33.19
N VAL A 374 -42.82 37.18 34.23
CA VAL A 374 -42.73 35.79 34.71
C VAL A 374 -43.35 34.82 33.70
N SER A 375 -44.48 35.18 33.10
CA SER A 375 -45.12 34.39 32.03
C SER A 375 -44.20 34.27 30.82
N ALA A 376 -43.56 35.37 30.39
CA ALA A 376 -42.60 35.36 29.29
C ALA A 376 -41.34 34.53 29.61
N ALA A 377 -40.82 34.61 30.83
CA ALA A 377 -39.69 33.79 31.28
C ALA A 377 -40.05 32.30 31.32
N THR A 378 -41.26 31.96 31.77
CA THR A 378 -41.75 30.58 31.81
C THR A 378 -41.92 30.01 30.40
N ALA A 379 -42.47 30.80 29.47
CA ALA A 379 -42.57 30.41 28.06
C ALA A 379 -41.18 30.17 27.45
N GLY A 380 -40.21 31.07 27.71
CA GLY A 380 -38.82 30.89 27.27
C GLY A 380 -38.12 29.66 27.84
N LEU A 381 -38.43 29.27 29.09
CA LEU A 381 -37.91 28.03 29.69
C LEU A 381 -38.54 26.78 29.06
N ARG A 382 -39.85 26.77 28.80
CA ARG A 382 -40.54 25.66 28.12
C ARG A 382 -40.02 25.46 26.70
N ASP A 383 -39.77 26.55 26.00
CA ASP A 383 -39.11 26.54 24.70
C ASP A 383 -37.73 25.86 24.75
N LEU A 384 -36.90 26.20 25.74
CA LEU A 384 -35.56 25.62 25.90
C LEU A 384 -35.63 24.14 26.31
N LEU A 385 -36.60 23.76 27.13
CA LEU A 385 -36.85 22.35 27.47
C LEU A 385 -37.22 21.53 26.24
N PHE A 386 -38.09 22.06 25.39
CA PHE A 386 -38.48 21.41 24.14
C PHE A 386 -37.29 21.20 23.20
N ASP A 387 -36.37 22.17 23.12
CA ASP A 387 -35.12 22.04 22.35
C ASP A 387 -34.14 20.99 22.91
N LEU A 388 -34.18 20.75 24.22
CA LEU A 388 -33.28 19.81 24.90
C LEU A 388 -33.86 18.41 25.05
N GLU A 389 -35.17 18.23 24.87
CA GLU A 389 -35.85 16.96 25.11
C GLU A 389 -35.24 15.86 24.23
N PRO A 390 -34.90 14.67 24.80
CA PRO A 390 -34.30 13.59 24.04
C PRO A 390 -35.30 13.00 23.03
N VAL A 391 -34.81 12.73 21.82
CA VAL A 391 -35.60 12.07 20.77
C VAL A 391 -35.54 10.56 20.98
N ALA A 392 -36.69 9.91 21.08
CA ALA A 392 -36.77 8.47 21.29
C ALA A 392 -36.23 7.70 20.07
N ALA A 393 -35.27 6.81 20.31
CA ALA A 393 -34.72 5.89 19.30
C ALA A 393 -35.70 4.73 19.00
N GLY A 394 -35.65 4.19 17.78
CA GLY A 394 -36.50 3.06 17.35
C GLY A 394 -37.99 3.36 17.18
N VAL A 395 -38.39 4.65 17.18
CA VAL A 395 -39.76 5.08 16.92
C VAL A 395 -39.89 5.53 15.46
N ASP A 396 -41.01 5.17 14.83
CA ASP A 396 -41.31 5.59 13.46
C ASP A 396 -41.34 7.12 13.32
N LEU A 397 -40.75 7.65 12.25
CA LEU A 397 -40.63 9.09 12.02
C LEU A 397 -41.99 9.79 12.00
N ALA A 398 -43.03 9.18 11.43
CA ALA A 398 -44.36 9.78 11.39
C ALA A 398 -45.00 9.88 12.78
N GLN A 399 -44.68 8.95 13.69
CA GLN A 399 -45.09 9.03 15.09
C GLN A 399 -44.33 10.13 15.83
N LEU A 400 -43.01 10.18 15.69
CA LEU A 400 -42.18 11.22 16.31
C LEU A 400 -42.61 12.64 15.87
N LEU A 401 -42.93 12.81 14.58
CA LEU A 401 -43.43 14.08 14.05
C LEU A 401 -44.78 14.48 14.65
N ARG A 402 -45.69 13.52 14.83
CA ARG A 402 -46.98 13.75 15.50
C ARG A 402 -46.76 14.22 16.94
N ASP A 403 -45.92 13.52 17.70
CA ASP A 403 -45.62 13.87 19.09
C ASP A 403 -44.99 15.28 19.21
N VAL A 404 -44.12 15.64 18.26
CA VAL A 404 -43.53 16.99 18.18
C VAL A 404 -44.59 18.05 17.84
N LEU A 405 -45.48 17.79 16.90
CA LEU A 405 -46.56 18.71 16.51
C LEU A 405 -47.55 18.94 17.65
N ASP A 406 -48.03 17.86 18.27
CA ASP A 406 -48.92 17.90 19.43
C ASP A 406 -48.35 18.79 20.53
N ARG A 407 -47.10 18.52 20.96
CA ARG A 407 -46.42 19.32 22.01
C ARG A 407 -46.12 20.76 21.59
N THR A 408 -45.83 21.02 20.32
CA THR A 408 -45.48 22.38 19.88
C THR A 408 -46.70 23.30 19.94
N PHE A 409 -47.89 22.78 19.65
CA PHE A 409 -49.11 23.58 19.48
C PHE A 409 -50.21 23.27 20.51
N GLU A 410 -49.92 22.51 21.57
CA GLU A 410 -50.88 22.15 22.64
C GLU A 410 -51.66 23.36 23.19
N ASP A 411 -50.96 24.48 23.43
CA ASP A 411 -51.54 25.73 23.95
C ASP A 411 -51.60 26.87 22.91
N ALA A 412 -51.42 26.56 21.62
CA ALA A 412 -51.34 27.57 20.56
C ALA A 412 -52.67 27.75 19.80
N THR A 413 -52.88 28.93 19.24
CA THR A 413 -54.01 29.19 18.32
C THR A 413 -53.79 28.62 16.92
N THR A 414 -52.56 28.24 16.60
CA THR A 414 -52.17 27.67 15.32
C THR A 414 -52.61 26.21 15.23
N THR A 415 -53.34 25.86 14.17
CA THR A 415 -53.75 24.48 13.89
C THR A 415 -52.71 23.77 13.03
N TRP A 416 -52.68 22.45 13.03
CA TRP A 416 -51.74 21.70 12.18
C TRP A 416 -52.38 20.47 11.54
N THR A 417 -51.81 20.05 10.40
CA THR A 417 -52.16 18.81 9.70
C THR A 417 -50.90 18.01 9.42
N LEU A 418 -50.92 16.69 9.68
CA LEU A 418 -49.86 15.76 9.27
C LEU A 418 -50.39 14.84 8.17
N THR A 419 -49.82 14.96 6.97
CA THR A 419 -50.12 14.11 5.82
C THR A 419 -49.07 13.00 5.72
N THR A 420 -49.49 11.76 5.98
CA THR A 420 -48.65 10.56 5.84
C THR A 420 -49.02 9.76 4.57
N PRO A 421 -48.11 8.93 4.04
CA PRO A 421 -48.33 8.14 2.83
C PRO A 421 -49.53 7.17 2.97
N PRO A 422 -50.35 6.99 1.92
CA PRO A 422 -51.40 5.96 1.91
C PRO A 422 -50.79 4.57 2.08
N GLY A 423 -51.32 3.76 2.99
CA GLY A 423 -50.91 2.36 3.18
C GLY A 423 -49.71 2.12 4.10
N GLY A 424 -49.20 3.14 4.80
CA GLY A 424 -48.18 2.96 5.84
C GLY A 424 -46.81 2.56 5.27
N ALA A 425 -46.42 3.12 4.12
CA ALA A 425 -45.10 2.90 3.54
C ALA A 425 -43.99 3.17 4.59
N PRO A 426 -42.93 2.33 4.66
CA PRO A 426 -41.98 2.39 5.77
C PRO A 426 -41.21 3.71 5.80
N THR A 427 -41.46 4.51 6.83
CA THR A 427 -40.71 5.72 7.19
C THR A 427 -39.58 5.46 8.20
N GLU A 428 -39.20 4.19 8.37
CA GLU A 428 -38.05 3.81 9.19
C GLU A 428 -36.75 4.37 8.61
N LEU A 429 -36.06 5.14 9.44
CA LEU A 429 -34.70 5.65 9.25
C LEU A 429 -33.83 5.12 10.38
N ALA A 430 -32.51 5.04 10.16
CA ALA A 430 -31.58 4.78 11.25
C ALA A 430 -31.72 5.83 12.37
N ASP A 431 -31.57 5.42 13.63
CA ASP A 431 -31.79 6.28 14.81
C ASP A 431 -31.10 7.65 14.70
N GLU A 432 -29.84 7.66 14.27
CA GLU A 432 -29.05 8.90 14.10
C GLU A 432 -29.69 9.87 13.10
N VAL A 433 -30.27 9.36 12.01
CA VAL A 433 -30.96 10.16 11.00
C VAL A 433 -32.30 10.66 11.54
N SER A 434 -33.09 9.79 12.19
CA SER A 434 -34.36 10.16 12.82
C SER A 434 -34.18 11.29 13.84
N VAL A 435 -33.15 11.20 14.68
CA VAL A 435 -32.81 12.23 15.66
C VAL A 435 -32.52 13.56 14.97
N GLN A 436 -31.67 13.60 13.95
CA GLN A 436 -31.38 14.86 13.25
C GLN A 436 -32.61 15.42 12.51
N GLY A 437 -33.41 14.56 11.88
CA GLY A 437 -34.65 14.94 11.23
C GLY A 437 -35.63 15.62 12.19
N ILE A 438 -35.84 15.02 13.36
CA ILE A 438 -36.71 15.59 14.40
C ILE A 438 -36.15 16.91 14.93
N ARG A 439 -34.83 17.05 15.12
CA ARG A 439 -34.23 18.33 15.54
C ARG A 439 -34.45 19.43 14.50
N ILE A 440 -34.40 19.11 13.21
CA ILE A 440 -34.70 20.08 12.13
C ILE A 440 -36.18 20.49 12.18
N VAL A 441 -37.08 19.52 12.34
CA VAL A 441 -38.52 19.79 12.43
C VAL A 441 -38.85 20.62 13.67
N GLN A 442 -38.29 20.28 14.83
CA GLN A 442 -38.48 21.05 16.07
C GLN A 442 -38.09 22.51 15.88
N GLU A 443 -36.92 22.78 15.30
CA GLU A 443 -36.46 24.14 15.00
C GLU A 443 -37.42 24.85 14.02
N ALA A 444 -37.88 24.17 12.97
CA ALA A 444 -38.82 24.74 12.02
C ALA A 444 -40.16 25.12 12.68
N LEU A 445 -40.74 24.23 13.49
CA LEU A 445 -42.02 24.47 14.16
C LEU A 445 -41.92 25.52 15.28
N LEU A 446 -40.79 25.58 15.99
CA LEU A 446 -40.51 26.67 16.92
C LEU A 446 -40.43 28.02 16.21
N ASN A 447 -39.84 28.06 15.02
CA ASN A 447 -39.80 29.26 14.21
C ASN A 447 -41.21 29.70 13.77
N VAL A 448 -42.10 28.76 13.41
CA VAL A 448 -43.52 29.08 13.18
C VAL A 448 -44.13 29.70 14.43
N ARG A 449 -44.02 29.01 15.57
CA ARG A 449 -44.65 29.44 16.83
C ARG A 449 -44.20 30.82 17.27
N ARG A 450 -42.92 31.15 17.11
CA ARG A 450 -42.34 32.44 17.56
C ARG A 450 -42.53 33.57 16.55
N HIS A 451 -42.50 33.29 15.26
CA HIS A 451 -42.26 34.32 14.25
C HIS A 451 -43.31 34.37 13.14
N ALA A 452 -43.93 33.25 12.76
CA ALA A 452 -44.77 33.21 11.56
C ALA A 452 -46.12 33.90 11.73
N ARG A 453 -46.68 33.98 12.94
CA ARG A 453 -48.10 34.37 13.18
C ARG A 453 -49.06 33.56 12.29
N ALA A 454 -48.71 32.30 12.03
CA ALA A 454 -49.47 31.38 11.20
C ALA A 454 -50.76 30.93 11.89
N GLY A 455 -51.85 30.85 11.15
CA GLY A 455 -53.09 30.19 11.57
C GLY A 455 -53.04 28.67 11.36
N HIS A 456 -52.23 28.20 10.41
CA HIS A 456 -52.11 26.80 10.04
C HIS A 456 -50.68 26.39 9.66
N VAL A 457 -50.31 25.16 10.03
CA VAL A 457 -49.09 24.48 9.56
C VAL A 457 -49.44 23.13 8.94
N GLU A 458 -48.94 22.88 7.74
CA GLU A 458 -49.05 21.59 7.07
C GLU A 458 -47.69 20.88 7.08
N VAL A 459 -47.66 19.64 7.56
CA VAL A 459 -46.49 18.77 7.50
C VAL A 459 -46.80 17.58 6.61
N THR A 460 -46.00 17.37 5.56
CA THR A 460 -46.16 16.28 4.61
C THR A 460 -44.94 15.37 4.59
N LEU A 461 -45.16 14.06 4.72
CA LEU A 461 -44.16 13.01 4.61
C LEU A 461 -44.24 12.32 3.25
N ARG A 462 -43.14 12.31 2.50
CA ARG A 462 -43.02 11.63 1.20
C ARG A 462 -41.83 10.67 1.21
N PRO A 463 -42.02 9.37 1.49
CA PRO A 463 -40.96 8.38 1.39
C PRO A 463 -40.63 8.08 -0.07
N ASP A 464 -39.36 7.79 -0.32
CA ASP A 464 -38.85 7.23 -1.57
C ASP A 464 -38.01 5.96 -1.28
N ASP A 465 -37.42 5.38 -2.33
CA ASP A 465 -36.60 4.15 -2.19
C ASP A 465 -35.29 4.40 -1.41
N ALA A 466 -34.77 5.63 -1.42
CA ALA A 466 -33.48 6.03 -0.85
C ALA A 466 -33.60 6.72 0.52
N GLY A 467 -34.77 7.24 0.88
CA GLY A 467 -34.97 8.12 2.03
C GLY A 467 -36.41 8.57 2.24
N VAL A 468 -36.55 9.65 3.01
CA VAL A 468 -37.83 10.29 3.33
C VAL A 468 -37.67 11.81 3.21
N GLU A 469 -38.58 12.44 2.46
CA GLU A 469 -38.74 13.89 2.43
C GLU A 469 -39.81 14.32 3.44
N VAL A 470 -39.51 15.35 4.23
CA VAL A 470 -40.42 16.02 5.15
C VAL A 470 -40.54 17.47 4.70
N GLU A 471 -41.76 17.88 4.40
CA GLU A 471 -42.10 19.25 4.02
C GLU A 471 -42.96 19.88 5.12
N ILE A 472 -42.59 21.09 5.55
CA ILE A 472 -43.28 21.85 6.59
C ILE A 472 -43.63 23.20 5.98
N ALA A 473 -44.92 23.50 5.84
CA ALA A 473 -45.41 24.74 5.26
C ALA A 473 -46.31 25.48 6.25
N ASP A 474 -46.07 26.77 6.47
CA ASP A 474 -46.93 27.65 7.26
C ASP A 474 -47.60 28.73 6.42
N ASP A 475 -48.78 29.19 6.85
CA ASP A 475 -49.55 30.27 6.21
C ASP A 475 -49.23 31.67 6.77
N GLY A 476 -48.07 31.82 7.41
CA GLY A 476 -47.70 33.02 8.16
C GLY A 476 -47.17 34.18 7.33
N VAL A 477 -46.55 35.14 8.02
CA VAL A 477 -46.03 36.38 7.45
C VAL A 477 -44.79 36.19 6.57
N GLY A 478 -44.19 35.01 6.57
CA GLY A 478 -42.96 34.71 5.84
C GLY A 478 -41.72 35.48 6.30
N LEU A 479 -40.59 35.20 5.66
CA LEU A 479 -39.26 35.77 5.92
C LEU A 479 -38.88 36.69 4.76
N ASP A 480 -38.15 37.76 5.06
CA ASP A 480 -37.51 38.56 4.03
C ASP A 480 -36.23 37.88 3.49
N ALA A 481 -35.79 38.31 2.31
CA ALA A 481 -34.59 37.76 1.67
C ALA A 481 -33.31 38.02 2.49
N GLU A 482 -33.30 39.04 3.36
CA GLU A 482 -32.17 39.32 4.24
C GLU A 482 -32.08 38.36 5.44
N ALA A 483 -33.22 37.87 5.94
CA ALA A 483 -33.30 36.90 7.03
C ALA A 483 -32.86 35.49 6.60
N LEU A 484 -33.03 35.17 5.31
CA LEU A 484 -32.53 33.93 4.70
C LEU A 484 -31.00 33.94 4.49
N VAL A 485 -30.37 35.12 4.42
CA VAL A 485 -28.92 35.26 4.30
C VAL A 485 -28.30 35.36 5.69
N ALA A 486 -27.57 34.32 6.09
CA ALA A 486 -26.99 34.12 7.42
C ALA A 486 -26.29 35.37 8.01
N ARG A 487 -27.04 36.19 8.77
CA ARG A 487 -26.52 37.22 9.67
C ARG A 487 -26.22 36.62 11.06
N PRO A 488 -25.35 37.25 11.88
CA PRO A 488 -24.94 36.75 13.21
C PRO A 488 -26.05 36.59 14.27
N GLY A 489 -27.33 36.80 13.94
CA GLY A 489 -28.48 36.66 14.85
C GLY A 489 -29.54 35.63 14.42
N HIS A 490 -29.43 35.02 13.23
CA HIS A 490 -30.40 34.06 12.70
C HIS A 490 -29.73 32.70 12.49
N ARG A 491 -29.47 31.99 13.60
CA ARG A 491 -28.74 30.71 13.60
C ARG A 491 -29.60 29.50 13.23
N GLY A 492 -30.93 29.60 13.32
CA GLY A 492 -31.85 28.48 13.08
C GLY A 492 -31.73 27.88 11.68
N VAL A 493 -31.80 28.71 10.64
CA VAL A 493 -31.70 28.30 9.22
C VAL A 493 -30.42 27.52 8.92
N ARG A 494 -29.27 28.06 9.31
CA ARG A 494 -27.97 27.41 9.07
C ARG A 494 -27.82 26.13 9.88
N THR A 495 -28.31 26.12 11.12
CA THR A 495 -28.27 24.94 11.98
C THR A 495 -29.08 23.79 11.38
N MET A 496 -30.27 24.08 10.80
CA MET A 496 -31.07 23.07 10.11
C MET A 496 -30.36 22.50 8.88
N GLN A 497 -29.69 23.36 8.09
CA GLN A 497 -28.91 22.94 6.93
C GLN A 497 -27.70 22.08 7.30
N ASP A 498 -26.89 22.53 8.27
CA ASP A 498 -25.72 21.80 8.76
C ASP A 498 -26.12 20.42 9.31
N ARG A 499 -27.24 20.32 10.04
CA ARG A 499 -27.76 19.04 10.56
C ARG A 499 -28.18 18.07 9.46
N ALA A 500 -28.80 18.56 8.40
CA ALA A 500 -29.17 17.72 7.26
C ALA A 500 -27.92 17.20 6.55
N GLU A 501 -26.91 18.04 6.35
CA GLU A 501 -25.65 17.65 5.70
C GLU A 501 -24.86 16.59 6.49
N ILE A 502 -24.84 16.66 7.82
CA ILE A 502 -24.14 15.70 8.69
C ILE A 502 -24.59 14.25 8.44
N VAL A 503 -25.88 14.04 8.14
CA VAL A 503 -26.44 12.71 7.87
C VAL A 503 -26.47 12.36 6.39
N GLY A 504 -25.97 13.23 5.51
CA GLY A 504 -26.02 13.08 4.05
C GLY A 504 -27.36 13.49 3.43
N GLY A 505 -28.20 14.19 4.19
CA GLY A 505 -29.47 14.77 3.74
C GLY A 505 -29.30 16.16 3.12
N ARG A 506 -30.44 16.79 2.78
CA ARG A 506 -30.50 18.17 2.27
C ARG A 506 -31.65 18.92 2.92
N CYS A 507 -31.46 20.21 3.20
CA CYS A 507 -32.50 21.09 3.73
C CYS A 507 -32.61 22.34 2.86
N ARG A 508 -33.82 22.66 2.42
CA ARG A 508 -34.16 23.84 1.61
C ARG A 508 -35.25 24.63 2.31
N ILE A 509 -35.13 25.94 2.30
CA ILE A 509 -36.11 26.85 2.88
C ILE A 509 -36.52 27.84 1.81
N GLU A 510 -37.83 27.95 1.59
CA GLU A 510 -38.45 28.88 0.64
C GLU A 510 -39.42 29.76 1.41
N SER A 511 -39.27 31.06 1.33
CA SER A 511 -40.17 31.99 2.01
C SER A 511 -40.18 33.34 1.30
N ALA A 512 -41.32 34.03 1.38
CA ALA A 512 -41.47 35.39 0.91
C ALA A 512 -42.39 36.18 1.85
N PRO A 513 -42.20 37.50 2.03
CA PRO A 513 -43.05 38.32 2.88
C PRO A 513 -44.52 38.22 2.48
N GLY A 514 -45.38 37.85 3.42
CA GLY A 514 -46.83 37.67 3.25
C GLY A 514 -47.26 36.36 2.58
N ALA A 515 -46.34 35.45 2.28
CA ALA A 515 -46.62 34.19 1.58
C ALA A 515 -46.24 32.93 2.38
N GLY A 516 -46.00 33.06 3.69
CA GLY A 516 -45.59 31.94 4.55
C GLY A 516 -44.14 31.48 4.35
N CYS A 517 -43.81 30.35 4.94
CA CYS A 517 -42.50 29.69 4.80
C CYS A 517 -42.69 28.18 4.60
N THR A 518 -41.88 27.62 3.70
CA THR A 518 -41.80 26.19 3.43
C THR A 518 -40.38 25.70 3.71
N VAL A 519 -40.25 24.73 4.62
CA VAL A 519 -39.00 24.01 4.91
C VAL A 519 -39.13 22.59 4.36
N THR A 520 -38.25 22.23 3.44
CA THR A 520 -38.18 20.88 2.85
C THR A 520 -36.88 20.22 3.25
N VAL A 521 -36.94 19.09 3.96
CA VAL A 521 -35.78 18.29 4.33
C VAL A 521 -35.87 16.89 3.73
N TRP A 522 -34.80 16.46 3.07
CA TRP A 522 -34.66 15.09 2.59
C TRP A 522 -33.63 14.34 3.44
N LEU A 523 -34.01 13.18 3.96
CA LEU A 523 -33.24 12.36 4.89
C LEU A 523 -32.99 10.97 4.29
N PRO A 524 -31.73 10.48 4.20
CA PRO A 524 -31.45 9.14 3.69
C PRO A 524 -31.80 8.05 4.72
N ARG A 525 -32.13 6.83 4.27
CA ARG A 525 -32.47 5.72 5.19
C ARG A 525 -31.38 5.36 6.21
N ALA A 526 -30.13 5.58 5.85
CA ALA A 526 -28.98 5.42 6.73
C ALA A 526 -27.98 6.56 6.50
N VAL A 527 -27.12 6.81 7.50
CA VAL A 527 -26.04 7.79 7.37
C VAL A 527 -25.18 7.39 6.17
N THR A 528 -25.13 8.26 5.15
CA THR A 528 -24.26 8.06 4.00
C THR A 528 -22.87 8.51 4.40
N PRO A 529 -21.85 7.63 4.44
CA PRO A 529 -20.50 8.07 4.77
C PRO A 529 -20.06 9.10 3.73
N VAL A 530 -19.64 10.28 4.21
CA VAL A 530 -19.08 11.32 3.36
C VAL A 530 -17.95 10.69 2.54
N ALA A 531 -18.16 10.58 1.23
CA ALA A 531 -17.17 10.01 0.34
C ALA A 531 -15.89 10.84 0.44
N THR A 532 -14.81 10.24 0.94
CA THR A 532 -13.48 10.82 0.86
C THR A 532 -13.17 11.13 -0.60
N VAL A 533 -13.21 12.41 -0.98
CA VAL A 533 -12.82 12.87 -2.31
C VAL A 533 -11.34 12.59 -2.49
N GLN A 534 -11.01 11.52 -3.22
CA GLN A 534 -9.65 11.29 -3.70
C GLN A 534 -9.40 12.24 -4.88
N GLY A 535 -8.83 13.41 -4.58
CA GLY A 535 -8.34 14.33 -5.61
C GLY A 535 -7.06 13.77 -6.24
N ALA A 536 -7.13 13.36 -7.50
CA ALA A 536 -5.92 13.11 -8.30
C ALA A 536 -5.19 14.44 -8.57
N PRO A 537 -3.85 14.51 -8.40
CA PRO A 537 -3.12 15.73 -8.72
C PRO A 537 -3.25 16.03 -10.21
N ALA A 538 -3.73 17.22 -10.54
CA ALA A 538 -3.80 17.71 -11.91
C ALA A 538 -2.40 17.65 -12.54
N ARG A 539 -2.24 16.79 -13.56
CA ARG A 539 -1.05 16.79 -14.41
C ARG A 539 -0.96 18.16 -15.08
N ARG A 540 -0.01 18.98 -14.63
CA ARG A 540 0.42 20.15 -15.39
C ARG A 540 1.06 19.65 -16.68
N SER A 541 0.39 19.88 -17.81
CA SER A 541 0.99 19.74 -19.14
C SER A 541 2.16 20.71 -19.24
N ARG A 542 3.34 20.19 -19.55
CA ARG A 542 4.44 20.95 -20.16
C ARG A 542 4.57 20.50 -21.60
#